data_AF-A0A816ASF8-F1
#
_entry.id   AF-A0A816ASF8-F1
#
_cell.length_a   1.000
_cell.length_b   1.000
_cell.length_c   1.000
_cell.angle_alpha   90.00
_cell.angle_beta   90.00
_cell.angle_gamma   90.00
#
_symmetry.space_group_name_H-M   'P 1'
#
loop_
_entity.id
_entity.type
_entity.pdbx_description
1 polymer ?
#
loop_
_entity_poly.entity_id
_entity_poly.type
_entity_poly.pdbx_seq_one_letter_code
_entity_poly.pdbx_strand_id
1 'polypeptide(L)'
;MAESNHSSRKCLQMMINLSNVKHLILLRKVHSESRNLLIEIFKYTTQLSSLQIFALDLICYFEDDEISKYFNKFIQKLNTYDNHLGDLDQIKEFCQIFVNLEQLIRSLNSSHIIFLIKYLPRLKYIDYYMIFQHNEYCSI
;
A
#
# COMPACT_ATOMS: atom_id res chain seq x y z
N MET A 1 20.44 14.37 14.58
CA MET A 1 19.32 13.61 13.96
C MET A 1 19.31 12.11 14.26
N ALA A 2 20.39 11.49 14.80
CA ALA A 2 20.39 10.06 15.13
C ALA A 2 19.66 9.70 16.44
N GLU A 3 19.58 10.62 17.41
CA GLU A 3 19.03 10.34 18.74
C GLU A 3 17.49 10.25 18.76
N SER A 4 16.79 10.98 17.89
CA SER A 4 15.31 10.96 17.83
C SER A 4 14.76 9.62 17.34
N ASN A 5 15.47 8.96 16.42
CA ASN A 5 15.07 7.67 15.84
C ASN A 5 15.27 6.51 16.82
N HIS A 6 16.28 6.60 17.69
CA HIS A 6 16.53 5.57 18.70
C HIS A 6 15.44 5.58 19.80
N SER A 7 14.97 6.78 20.18
CA SER A 7 13.94 6.94 21.21
C SER A 7 12.57 6.44 20.73
N SER A 8 12.17 6.80 19.50
CA SER A 8 10.91 6.35 18.90
C SER A 8 10.85 4.83 18.69
N ARG A 9 11.98 4.19 18.35
CA ARG A 9 12.11 2.72 18.25
C ARG A 9 11.82 2.01 19.59
N LYS A 10 12.45 2.45 20.68
CA LYS A 10 12.24 1.85 22.02
C LYS A 10 10.80 2.04 22.47
N CYS A 11 10.24 3.23 22.25
CA CYS A 11 8.84 3.51 22.58
C CYS A 11 7.87 2.59 21.84
N LEU A 12 8.03 2.37 20.53
CA LEU A 12 7.16 1.47 19.76
C LEU A 12 7.22 0.02 20.25
N GLN A 13 8.41 -0.51 20.52
CA GLN A 13 8.59 -1.87 21.03
C GLN A 13 8.04 -2.03 22.47
N MET A 14 8.08 -0.98 23.28
CA MET A 14 7.53 -0.99 24.64
C MET A 14 6.00 -0.87 24.66
N MET A 15 5.40 -0.17 23.68
CA MET A 15 3.96 0.08 23.65
C MET A 15 3.16 -1.03 22.97
N ILE A 16 3.74 -1.71 21.98
CA ILE A 16 3.05 -2.73 21.18
C ILE A 16 3.98 -3.90 20.91
N ASN A 17 3.50 -5.13 21.13
CA ASN A 17 4.18 -6.31 20.60
C ASN A 17 3.96 -6.40 19.07
N LEU A 18 4.88 -5.81 18.32
CA LEU A 18 4.82 -5.72 16.86
C LEU A 18 4.74 -7.08 16.16
N SER A 19 5.25 -8.16 16.76
CA SER A 19 5.22 -9.51 16.18
C SER A 19 3.81 -10.09 15.99
N ASN A 20 2.82 -9.54 16.70
CA ASN A 20 1.42 -9.94 16.60
C ASN A 20 0.58 -9.03 15.69
N VAL A 21 1.16 -7.95 15.16
CA VAL A 21 0.45 -7.01 14.30
C VAL A 21 0.20 -7.65 12.94
N LYS A 22 -1.08 -7.83 12.61
CA LYS A 22 -1.54 -8.37 11.31
C LYS A 22 -2.04 -7.28 10.36
N HIS A 23 -2.45 -6.14 10.92
CA HIS A 23 -3.03 -5.02 10.20
C HIS A 23 -2.27 -3.74 10.56
N LEU A 24 -1.75 -3.04 9.56
CA LEU A 24 -1.09 -1.75 9.71
C LEU A 24 -1.86 -0.70 8.92
N ILE A 25 -2.13 0.43 9.56
CA ILE A 25 -2.79 1.59 8.94
C ILE A 25 -1.83 2.77 8.98
N LEU A 26 -1.54 3.32 7.81
CA LEU A 26 -0.70 4.49 7.61
C LEU A 26 -1.58 5.67 7.19
N LEU A 27 -1.90 6.54 8.16
CA LEU A 27 -2.89 7.62 8.04
C LEU A 27 -2.30 8.99 7.63
N ARG A 28 -0.99 9.11 7.44
CA ARG A 28 -0.34 10.36 7.04
C ARG A 28 0.30 10.21 5.68
N LYS A 29 0.43 11.32 4.95
CA LYS A 29 1.43 11.49 3.90
C LYS A 29 2.80 11.27 4.52
N VAL A 30 3.26 10.03 4.50
CA VAL A 30 4.54 9.65 5.07
C VAL A 30 5.61 10.11 4.09
N HIS A 31 5.94 11.41 4.15
CA HIS A 31 7.12 11.94 3.48
C HIS A 31 8.37 11.20 3.98
N SER A 32 9.40 11.20 3.13
CA SER A 32 10.68 10.46 3.24
C SER A 32 11.32 10.36 4.63
N GLU A 33 11.02 11.30 5.53
CA GLU A 33 11.42 11.31 6.94
C GLU A 33 11.01 10.06 7.74
N SER A 34 9.99 9.31 7.30
CA SER A 34 9.54 8.10 8.03
C SER A 34 9.83 6.78 7.34
N ARG A 35 10.62 6.77 6.26
CA ARG A 35 11.10 5.53 5.58
C ARG A 35 11.74 4.56 6.56
N ASN A 36 12.71 5.04 7.35
CA ASN A 36 13.45 4.22 8.30
C ASN A 36 12.55 3.65 9.41
N LEU A 37 11.55 4.43 9.84
CA LEU A 37 10.57 3.99 10.81
C LEU A 37 9.70 2.87 10.23
N LEU A 38 9.25 3.03 8.99
CA LEU A 38 8.41 2.05 8.31
C LEU A 38 9.15 0.72 8.10
N ILE A 39 10.42 0.77 7.70
CA ILE A 39 11.28 -0.42 7.58
C ILE A 39 11.43 -1.12 8.93
N GLU A 40 11.69 -0.37 10.00
CA GLU A 40 11.76 -0.96 11.34
C GLU A 40 10.43 -1.61 11.73
N ILE A 41 9.29 -0.95 11.47
CA ILE A 41 7.96 -1.55 11.70
C ILE A 41 7.87 -2.89 10.94
N PHE A 42 8.16 -2.92 9.65
CA PHE A 42 8.08 -4.14 8.84
C PHE A 42 9.02 -5.26 9.31
N LYS A 43 10.22 -4.93 9.79
CA LYS A 43 11.15 -5.91 10.37
C LYS A 43 10.55 -6.65 11.58
N TYR A 44 9.76 -5.98 12.41
CA TYR A 44 9.20 -6.58 13.61
C TYR A 44 7.76 -7.09 13.43
N THR A 45 7.02 -6.64 12.41
CA THR A 45 5.67 -7.12 12.10
C THR A 45 5.71 -8.34 11.18
N THR A 46 6.24 -9.46 11.68
CA THR A 46 6.46 -10.70 10.88
C THR A 46 5.16 -11.39 10.44
N GLN A 47 4.03 -11.06 11.06
CA GLN A 47 2.70 -11.57 10.72
C GLN A 47 1.83 -10.55 9.96
N LEU A 48 2.41 -9.42 9.55
CA LEU A 48 1.68 -8.40 8.81
C LEU A 48 1.14 -9.02 7.52
N SER A 49 -0.17 -8.90 7.31
CA SER A 49 -0.83 -9.42 6.11
C SER A 49 -1.74 -8.39 5.46
N SER A 50 -2.02 -7.30 6.15
CA SER A 50 -2.94 -6.26 5.72
C SER A 50 -2.32 -4.89 5.90
N LEU A 51 -2.34 -4.10 4.84
CA LEU A 51 -1.87 -2.73 4.83
C LEU A 51 -2.99 -1.80 4.39
N GLN A 52 -3.10 -0.66 5.07
CA GLN A 52 -3.94 0.44 4.63
C GLN A 52 -3.09 1.71 4.53
N ILE A 53 -3.10 2.36 3.37
CA ILE A 53 -2.15 3.45 3.03
C ILE A 53 -2.74 4.37 1.94
N PHE A 54 -2.34 5.63 1.85
CA PHE A 54 -2.66 6.47 0.68
C PHE A 54 -1.95 5.94 -0.58
N ALA A 55 -2.61 5.96 -1.75
CA ALA A 55 -2.02 5.49 -2.99
C ALA A 55 -0.81 6.33 -3.42
N LEU A 56 -0.85 7.64 -3.19
CA LEU A 56 0.29 8.51 -3.50
C LEU A 56 1.54 8.12 -2.68
N ASP A 57 1.38 7.86 -1.38
CA ASP A 57 2.51 7.41 -0.55
C ASP A 57 3.00 6.03 -1.00
N LEU A 58 2.07 5.16 -1.41
CA LEU A 58 2.40 3.84 -1.92
C LEU A 58 3.28 3.92 -3.18
N ILE A 59 2.96 4.82 -4.11
CA ILE A 59 3.75 5.04 -5.34
C ILE A 59 5.16 5.52 -4.98
N CYS A 60 5.31 6.40 -3.99
CA CYS A 60 6.63 6.84 -3.52
C CYS A 60 7.51 5.71 -2.99
N TYR A 61 6.94 4.56 -2.64
CA TYR A 61 7.68 3.40 -2.16
C TYR A 61 7.99 2.36 -3.25
N PHE A 62 7.47 2.51 -4.47
CA PHE A 62 7.74 1.54 -5.54
C PHE A 62 9.23 1.47 -5.89
N GLU A 63 9.91 2.62 -5.89
CA GLU A 63 11.35 2.73 -6.14
C GLU A 63 12.21 2.31 -4.93
N ASP A 64 11.60 2.00 -3.78
CA ASP A 64 12.31 1.57 -2.58
C ASP A 64 12.40 0.04 -2.51
N ASP A 65 13.51 -0.51 -2.98
CA ASP A 65 13.77 -1.95 -3.01
C ASP A 65 13.54 -2.67 -1.67
N GLU A 66 13.81 -2.02 -0.54
CA GLU A 66 13.66 -2.63 0.78
C GLU A 66 12.19 -2.72 1.15
N ILE A 67 11.44 -1.63 1.01
CA ILE A 67 10.00 -1.58 1.29
C ILE A 67 9.21 -2.46 0.32
N SER A 68 9.51 -2.38 -0.98
CA SER A 68 8.86 -3.18 -2.03
C SER A 68 9.02 -4.68 -1.79
N LYS A 69 10.17 -5.14 -1.30
CA LYS A 69 10.36 -6.55 -0.89
C LYS A 69 9.44 -6.96 0.27
N TYR A 70 9.21 -6.06 1.24
CA TYR A 70 8.27 -6.35 2.32
C TYR A 70 6.82 -6.43 1.81
N PHE A 71 6.41 -5.48 0.98
CA PHE A 71 5.09 -5.50 0.34
C PHE A 71 4.85 -6.81 -0.40
N ASN A 72 5.81 -7.19 -1.25
CA ASN A 72 5.75 -8.41 -2.01
C ASN A 72 5.61 -9.65 -1.13
N LYS A 73 6.39 -9.74 -0.05
CA LYS A 73 6.46 -10.95 0.77
C LYS A 73 5.24 -11.15 1.67
N PHE A 74 4.71 -10.08 2.25
CA PHE A 74 3.83 -10.18 3.40
C PHE A 74 2.40 -9.70 3.14
N ILE A 75 2.21 -8.71 2.26
CA ILE A 75 0.90 -8.07 2.12
C ILE A 75 -0.01 -8.90 1.21
N GLN A 76 -1.09 -9.39 1.81
CA GLN A 76 -2.16 -10.14 1.14
C GLN A 76 -3.43 -9.30 0.99
N LYS A 77 -3.59 -8.27 1.82
CA LYS A 77 -4.73 -7.34 1.79
C LYS A 77 -4.24 -5.92 1.72
N LEU A 78 -4.68 -5.17 0.72
CA LEU A 78 -4.34 -3.77 0.55
C LEU A 78 -5.62 -2.94 0.47
N ASN A 79 -5.69 -1.90 1.29
CA ASN A 79 -6.73 -0.88 1.19
C ASN A 79 -6.07 0.48 0.95
N THR A 80 -6.56 1.25 -0.02
CA THR A 80 -6.04 2.60 -0.24
C THR A 80 -7.06 3.71 -0.12
N TYR A 81 -6.66 4.79 0.54
CA TYR A 81 -7.54 5.91 0.91
C TYR A 81 -7.89 6.88 -0.24
N ASP A 82 -7.34 6.70 -1.44
CA ASP A 82 -7.55 7.57 -2.59
C ASP A 82 -7.49 6.81 -3.94
N ASN A 83 -7.77 7.56 -5.00
CA ASN A 83 -8.18 7.01 -6.30
C ASN A 83 -7.05 6.94 -7.34
N HIS A 84 -5.85 7.44 -7.02
CA HIS A 84 -4.80 7.62 -8.03
C HIS A 84 -3.71 6.57 -7.89
N LEU A 85 -3.75 5.57 -8.76
CA LEU A 85 -2.70 4.55 -8.94
C LEU A 85 -1.67 4.95 -10.00
N GLY A 86 -1.82 6.14 -10.58
CA GLY A 86 -1.01 6.55 -11.71
C GLY A 86 -1.54 6.21 -13.08
N ASP A 87 -0.59 6.27 -14.02
CA ASP A 87 -0.68 5.75 -15.37
C ASP A 87 -0.53 4.21 -15.41
N LEU A 88 -0.52 3.65 -16.62
CA LEU A 88 -0.38 2.20 -16.83
C LEU A 88 0.98 1.65 -16.38
N ASP A 89 2.03 2.46 -16.34
CA ASP A 89 3.35 2.00 -15.94
C ASP A 89 3.44 1.87 -14.42
N GLN A 90 2.87 2.82 -13.67
CA GLN A 90 2.74 2.69 -12.21
C GLN A 90 1.86 1.48 -11.81
N ILE A 91 0.88 1.11 -12.64
CA ILE A 91 0.08 -0.09 -12.40
C ILE A 91 0.86 -1.37 -12.67
N LYS A 92 1.75 -1.39 -13.67
CA LYS A 92 2.64 -2.53 -13.89
C LYS A 92 3.55 -2.75 -12.70
N GLU A 93 4.19 -1.69 -12.22
CA GLU A 93 5.05 -1.74 -11.03
C GLU A 93 4.26 -2.22 -9.81
N PHE A 94 3.06 -1.67 -9.59
CA PHE A 94 2.16 -2.14 -8.55
C PHE A 94 1.92 -3.66 -8.61
N CYS A 95 1.64 -4.20 -9.80
CA CYS A 95 1.39 -5.64 -9.96
C CYS A 95 2.64 -6.48 -9.68
N GLN A 96 3.83 -5.98 -10.03
CA GLN A 96 5.10 -6.66 -9.75
C GLN A 96 5.41 -6.70 -8.25
N ILE A 97 5.15 -5.59 -7.56
CA ILE A 97 5.38 -5.47 -6.13
C ILE A 97 4.37 -6.32 -5.37
N PHE A 98 3.08 -6.27 -5.71
CA PHE A 98 2.01 -6.91 -4.96
C PHE A 98 1.59 -8.29 -5.48
N VAL A 99 2.54 -9.11 -5.96
CA VAL A 99 2.26 -10.43 -6.56
C VAL A 99 1.45 -11.39 -5.66
N ASN A 100 1.57 -11.23 -4.34
CA ASN A 100 0.89 -12.07 -3.35
C ASN A 100 -0.45 -11.51 -2.87
N LEU A 101 -0.92 -10.41 -3.46
CA LEU A 101 -2.15 -9.75 -3.05
C LEU A 101 -3.37 -10.63 -3.36
N GLU A 102 -4.18 -10.85 -2.34
CA GLU A 102 -5.43 -11.61 -2.42
C GLU A 102 -6.67 -10.72 -2.38
N GLN A 103 -6.59 -9.58 -1.68
CA GLN A 103 -7.69 -8.63 -1.53
C GLN A 103 -7.20 -7.21 -1.81
N LEU A 104 -7.90 -6.51 -2.70
CA LEU A 104 -7.67 -5.10 -3.00
C LEU A 104 -8.96 -4.31 -2.76
N ILE A 105 -8.90 -3.33 -1.86
CA ILE A 105 -9.98 -2.38 -1.57
C ILE A 105 -9.53 -1.00 -2.04
N ARG A 106 -10.08 -0.53 -3.16
CA ARG A 106 -9.63 0.72 -3.79
C ARG A 106 -10.64 1.20 -4.83
N SER A 107 -10.70 2.52 -5.04
CA SER A 107 -11.39 3.08 -6.20
C SER A 107 -10.56 2.89 -7.48
N LEU A 108 -11.14 2.23 -8.47
CA LEU A 108 -10.49 1.83 -9.72
C LEU A 108 -11.32 2.31 -10.91
N ASN A 109 -10.64 2.67 -12.00
CA ASN A 109 -11.30 2.78 -13.31
C ASN A 109 -11.40 1.39 -13.97
N SER A 110 -12.25 1.27 -14.98
CA SER A 110 -12.56 0.00 -15.65
C SER A 110 -11.34 -0.62 -16.34
N SER A 111 -10.43 0.19 -16.90
CA SER A 111 -9.23 -0.31 -17.58
C SER A 111 -8.20 -0.89 -16.61
N HIS A 112 -8.07 -0.32 -15.41
CA HIS A 112 -7.16 -0.83 -14.38
C HIS A 112 -7.62 -2.18 -13.84
N ILE A 113 -8.93 -2.43 -13.73
CA ILE A 113 -9.47 -3.71 -13.24
C ILE A 113 -9.02 -4.87 -14.12
N ILE A 114 -9.13 -4.73 -15.45
CA ILE A 114 -8.71 -5.75 -16.41
C ILE A 114 -7.22 -6.05 -16.24
N PHE A 115 -6.41 -5.01 -16.05
CA PHE A 115 -4.98 -5.15 -15.85
C PHE A 115 -4.66 -5.90 -14.55
N LEU A 116 -5.28 -5.49 -13.44
CA LEU A 116 -5.08 -6.11 -12.13
C LEU A 116 -5.44 -7.61 -12.15
N ILE A 117 -6.58 -7.97 -12.74
CA ILE A 117 -7.01 -9.38 -12.87
C ILE A 117 -6.00 -10.19 -13.69
N LYS A 118 -5.44 -9.59 -14.75
CA LYS A 118 -4.49 -10.28 -15.63
C LYS A 118 -3.12 -10.50 -14.96
N TYR A 119 -2.66 -9.58 -14.13
CA TYR A 119 -1.28 -9.57 -13.61
C TYR A 119 -1.14 -9.87 -12.11
N LEU A 120 -2.25 -10.01 -11.36
CA LEU A 120 -2.24 -10.43 -9.96
C LEU A 120 -2.83 -11.84 -9.80
N PRO A 121 -2.01 -12.90 -9.86
CA PRO A 121 -2.48 -14.27 -9.96
C PRO A 121 -3.19 -14.80 -8.70
N ARG A 122 -3.00 -14.14 -7.55
CA ARG A 122 -3.61 -14.53 -6.27
C ARG A 122 -4.82 -13.69 -5.89
N LEU A 123 -5.17 -12.71 -6.70
CA LEU A 123 -6.26 -11.78 -6.41
C LEU A 123 -7.60 -12.53 -6.46
N LYS A 124 -8.29 -12.57 -5.32
CA LYS A 124 -9.58 -13.26 -5.14
C LYS A 124 -10.72 -12.27 -4.93
N TYR A 125 -10.42 -11.11 -4.35
CA TYR A 125 -11.42 -10.10 -3.99
C TYR A 125 -10.95 -8.71 -4.42
N ILE A 126 -11.82 -8.03 -5.15
CA ILE A 126 -11.68 -6.60 -5.46
C ILE A 126 -12.94 -5.93 -4.93
N ASP A 127 -12.76 -5.04 -3.95
CA ASP A 127 -13.80 -4.11 -3.52
C ASP A 127 -13.46 -2.76 -4.15
N TYR A 128 -14.30 -2.33 -5.10
CA TYR A 128 -14.06 -1.10 -5.85
C TYR A 128 -15.31 -0.24 -5.92
N TYR A 129 -15.10 1.06 -5.78
CA TYR A 129 -16.09 2.10 -6.02
C TYR A 129 -15.81 2.66 -7.41
N MET A 130 -16.76 2.51 -8.34
CA MET A 130 -16.66 3.14 -9.66
C MET A 130 -16.67 4.65 -9.51
N ILE A 131 -15.61 5.29 -9.98
CA ILE A 131 -15.63 6.74 -10.21
C ILE A 131 -16.42 6.94 -11.48
N PHE A 132 -17.69 7.29 -11.36
CA PHE A 132 -18.38 7.91 -12.47
C PHE A 132 -17.71 9.25 -12.70
N GLN A 133 -16.80 9.32 -13.67
CA GLN A 133 -16.48 10.60 -14.27
C GLN A 133 -17.79 11.07 -14.91
N HIS A 134 -18.49 11.96 -14.23
CA HIS A 134 -19.46 12.83 -14.88
C HIS A 134 -18.65 13.66 -15.86
N ASN A 135 -18.40 13.09 -17.04
CA ASN A 135 -18.18 13.91 -18.22
C ASN A 135 -19.44 14.75 -18.33
N GLU A 136 -19.25 16.06 -18.28
CA GLU A 136 -20.23 17.06 -18.63
C GLU A 136 -20.67 16.84 -20.09
N TYR A 137 -21.51 15.84 -20.32
CA TYR A 137 -22.47 15.84 -21.40
C TYR A 137 -23.75 16.46 -20.83
N CYS A 138 -23.64 17.71 -20.38
CA CYS A 138 -24.76 18.64 -20.51
C CYS A 138 -24.93 18.89 -22.00
N SER A 139 -25.82 18.06 -22.54
CA SER A 139 -26.41 18.07 -23.86
C SER A 139 -26.95 19.45 -24.28
N ILE A 140 -26.99 19.62 -25.61
CA ILE A 140 -27.77 20.55 -26.46
C ILE A 140 -27.00 21.79 -26.94
#